data_AF-A0A327TU22-F1
#
_entry.id   AF-A0A327TU22-F1
#
_cell.length_a   1.000
_cell.length_b   1.000
_cell.length_c   1.000
_cell.angle_alpha   90.00
_cell.angle_beta   90.00
_cell.angle_gamma   90.00
#
_symmetry.space_group_name_H-M   'P 1'
#
loop_
_entity.id
_entity.type
_entity.pdbx_description
1 polymer ?
#
loop_
_entity_poly.entity_id
_entity_poly.type
_entity_poly.pdbx_seq_one_letter_code
_entity_poly.pdbx_strand_id
1 'polypeptide(L)'
;MHRVEARQIYTTCQGGPTSHFPETVVVRSYEAGARTAEVTDESGRDPRTFDIPVSYFHATNTTTAGRRRITGYYLTGTLRR
;
A
#
# COMPACT_ATOMS: atom_id res chain seq x y z
N MET A 1 -6.04 6.12 -12.62
CA MET A 1 -6.17 5.44 -11.31
C MET A 1 -5.08 4.38 -11.26
N HIS A 2 -4.33 4.27 -10.16
CA HIS A 2 -3.25 3.28 -10.05
C HIS A 2 -3.83 1.87 -10.01
N ARG A 3 -3.21 0.91 -10.71
CA ARG A 3 -3.69 -0.47 -10.73
C ARG A 3 -3.08 -1.24 -9.57
N VAL A 4 -3.93 -1.64 -8.63
CA VAL A 4 -3.55 -2.51 -7.51
C VAL A 4 -3.58 -3.96 -7.96
N GLU A 5 -2.53 -4.70 -7.64
CA GLU A 5 -2.35 -6.11 -7.96
C GLU A 5 -1.69 -6.83 -6.78
N ALA A 6 -1.93 -8.14 -6.67
CA ALA A 6 -1.25 -8.96 -5.69
C ALA A 6 0.28 -8.83 -5.82
N ARG A 7 0.96 -8.94 -4.69
CA ARG A 7 2.43 -8.95 -4.51
C ARG A 7 3.11 -7.61 -4.73
N GLN A 8 2.35 -6.55 -4.95
CA GLN A 8 2.86 -5.19 -4.92
C GLN A 8 3.19 -4.78 -3.48
N ILE A 9 4.33 -4.11 -3.32
CA ILE A 9 4.85 -3.62 -2.05
C ILE A 9 4.62 -2.11 -2.00
N TYR A 10 4.06 -1.66 -0.89
CA TYR A 10 3.61 -0.29 -0.70
C TYR A 10 4.14 0.27 0.61
N THR A 11 4.61 1.51 0.60
CA THR A 11 5.13 2.20 1.78
C THR A 11 4.33 3.47 2.06
N THR A 12 4.14 3.82 3.34
CA THR A 12 3.39 5.03 3.72
C THR A 12 4.01 6.29 3.11
N CYS A 13 3.19 7.20 2.60
CA CYS A 13 3.68 8.45 1.99
C CYS A 13 4.41 9.37 3.00
N GLN A 14 4.03 9.30 4.29
CA GLN A 14 4.64 10.10 5.35
C GLN A 14 6.01 9.60 5.80
N GLY A 15 6.35 8.32 5.61
CA GLY A 15 7.64 7.73 6.04
C GLY A 15 7.63 7.32 7.51
N GLY A 16 6.85 6.29 7.82
CA GLY A 16 6.72 5.70 9.15
C GLY A 16 5.38 5.00 9.35
N PRO A 17 5.24 4.13 10.37
CA PRO A 17 3.96 3.52 10.71
C PRO A 17 2.99 4.58 11.24
N THR A 18 1.70 4.39 10.95
CA THR A 18 0.62 5.15 11.59
C THR A 18 0.11 4.40 12.81
N SER A 19 -0.72 5.05 13.64
CA SER A 19 -1.36 4.39 14.80
C SER A 19 -2.20 3.16 14.43
N HIS A 20 -2.62 3.03 13.17
CA HIS A 20 -3.52 1.98 12.69
C HIS A 20 -2.89 1.03 11.67
N PHE A 21 -1.85 1.48 10.96
CA PHE A 21 -1.30 0.75 9.84
C PHE A 21 0.24 0.79 9.84
N PRO A 22 0.89 -0.31 9.47
CA PRO A 22 2.35 -0.39 9.41
C PRO A 22 2.92 0.50 8.30
N GLU A 23 4.22 0.71 8.35
CA GLU A 23 4.93 1.52 7.37
C GLU A 23 4.91 0.87 5.97
N THR A 24 5.10 -0.43 5.90
CA THR A 24 5.15 -1.17 4.63
C THR A 24 4.13 -2.30 4.63
N VAL A 25 3.43 -2.46 3.52
CA VAL A 25 2.44 -3.51 3.31
C VAL A 25 2.64 -4.19 1.96
N VAL A 26 2.28 -5.46 1.88
CA VAL A 26 2.26 -6.24 0.64
C VAL A 26 0.81 -6.58 0.31
N VAL A 27 0.39 -6.30 -0.93
CA VAL A 27 -0.95 -6.72 -1.38
C VAL A 27 -0.98 -8.24 -1.49
N ARG A 28 -1.86 -8.89 -0.75
CA ARG A 28 -2.04 -10.34 -0.80
C ARG A 28 -3.02 -10.71 -1.91
N SER A 29 -4.18 -10.06 -1.92
CA SER A 29 -5.23 -10.30 -2.90
C SER A 29 -5.99 -9.01 -3.20
N TYR A 30 -6.50 -8.91 -4.43
CA TYR A 30 -7.37 -7.82 -4.85
C TYR A 30 -8.33 -8.35 -5.91
N GLU A 31 -9.64 -8.21 -5.65
CA GLU A 31 -10.68 -8.49 -6.63
C GLU A 31 -10.95 -7.24 -7.46
N ALA A 32 -10.97 -7.37 -8.79
CA ALA A 32 -11.17 -6.24 -9.69
C ALA A 32 -12.53 -5.57 -9.43
N GLY A 33 -12.51 -4.29 -9.06
CA GLY A 33 -13.72 -3.52 -8.73
C GLY A 33 -14.05 -3.50 -7.23
N ALA A 34 -13.35 -4.27 -6.40
CA ALA A 34 -13.46 -4.15 -4.95
C ALA A 34 -12.98 -2.78 -4.45
N ARG A 35 -13.55 -2.33 -3.34
CA ARG A 35 -13.21 -1.05 -2.70
C ARG A 35 -11.96 -1.14 -1.83
N THR A 36 -11.59 -2.35 -1.43
CA THR A 36 -10.45 -2.66 -0.56
C THR A 36 -9.56 -3.70 -1.21
N ALA A 37 -8.29 -3.71 -0.81
CA ALA A 37 -7.35 -4.78 -1.09
C ALA A 37 -6.90 -5.39 0.23
N GLU A 38 -6.80 -6.72 0.25
CA GLU A 38 -6.26 -7.45 1.39
C GLU A 38 -4.73 -7.29 1.36
N VAL A 39 -4.15 -6.82 2.46
CA VAL A 39 -2.71 -6.63 2.59
C VAL A 39 -2.15 -7.35 3.80
N THR A 40 -0.85 -7.64 3.75
CA THR A 40 -0.10 -8.21 4.86
C THR A 40 1.03 -7.26 5.27
N ASP A 41 1.21 -7.11 6.58
CA ASP A 41 2.42 -6.53 7.17
C ASP A 41 3.54 -7.57 7.22
N GLU A 42 4.49 -7.49 6.28
CA GLU A 42 5.71 -8.32 6.32
C GLU A 42 6.87 -7.66 7.07
N SER A 43 6.68 -6.43 7.57
CA SER A 43 7.72 -5.68 8.28
C SER A 43 7.82 -6.03 9.77
N GLY A 44 6.81 -6.71 10.32
CA GLY A 44 6.72 -7.09 11.74
C GLY A 44 7.17 -8.52 12.07
N ARG A 45 7.30 -8.80 13.37
CA ARG A 45 7.62 -10.14 13.93
C ARG A 45 6.48 -11.16 13.76
N ASP A 46 5.25 -10.66 13.59
CA ASP A 46 4.03 -11.44 13.37
C ASP A 46 3.29 -10.93 12.12
N PRO A 47 3.14 -11.74 11.06
CA PRO A 47 2.40 -11.34 9.87
C PRO A 47 0.93 -11.07 10.20
N ARG A 48 0.47 -9.84 10.00
CA ARG A 48 -0.94 -9.47 10.17
C ARG A 48 -1.57 -9.15 8.83
N THR A 49 -2.79 -9.64 8.63
CA THR A 49 -3.57 -9.41 7.41
C THR A 49 -4.77 -8.51 7.72
N PHE A 50 -5.02 -7.53 6.88
CA PHE A 50 -6.11 -6.56 7.03
C PHE A 50 -6.42 -5.88 5.70
N ASP A 51 -7.58 -5.22 5.62
CA ASP A 51 -8.05 -4.54 4.41
C ASP A 51 -7.68 -3.07 4.39
N ILE A 52 -7.19 -2.58 3.24
CA ILE A 52 -6.95 -1.15 3.00
C ILE A 52 -7.80 -0.67 1.80
N PRO A 53 -8.44 0.51 1.87
CA PRO A 53 -9.13 1.10 0.73
C PRO A 53 -8.21 1.28 -0.49
N VAL A 54 -8.68 0.87 -1.67
CA VAL A 54 -7.89 0.93 -2.91
C VAL A 54 -7.47 2.37 -3.25
N SER A 55 -8.27 3.35 -2.85
CA SER A 55 -7.99 4.78 -3.02
C SER A 55 -6.74 5.26 -2.28
N TYR A 56 -6.23 4.49 -1.31
CA TYR A 56 -5.03 4.83 -0.55
C TYR A 56 -3.76 4.40 -1.28
N PHE A 57 -3.84 3.58 -2.32
CA PHE A 57 -2.67 3.14 -3.08
C PHE A 57 -2.36 4.08 -4.23
N HIS A 58 -1.08 4.41 -4.37
CA HIS A 58 -0.57 5.34 -5.36
C HIS A 58 0.63 4.74 -6.11
N ALA A 59 0.80 5.13 -7.36
CA ALA A 59 1.96 4.70 -8.15
C ALA A 59 3.26 5.32 -7.63
N THR A 60 3.20 6.55 -7.11
CA THR A 60 4.36 7.32 -6.65
C THR A 60 4.03 8.14 -5.40
N ASN A 61 5.06 8.57 -4.67
CA ASN A 61 4.92 9.45 -3.51
C ASN A 61 4.63 10.92 -3.87
N THR A 62 4.32 11.20 -5.14
CA THR A 62 4.11 12.56 -5.63
C THR A 62 2.70 12.67 -6.22
N THR A 63 2.07 13.82 -5.99
CA THR A 63 0.81 14.22 -6.62
C THR A 63 1.06 14.67 -8.06
N THR A 64 -0.01 14.75 -8.86
CA THR A 64 0.09 15.26 -10.25
C THR A 64 0.66 16.68 -10.32
N ALA A 65 0.47 17.49 -9.28
CA ALA A 65 1.01 18.84 -9.17
C ALA A 65 2.48 18.89 -8.65
N GLY A 66 3.17 17.75 -8.58
CA GLY A 66 4.58 17.70 -8.15
C GLY A 66 4.82 17.80 -6.64
N ARG A 67 3.75 17.82 -5.82
CA ARG A 67 3.87 17.87 -4.35
C ARG A 67 3.97 16.47 -3.75
N ARG A 68 4.74 16.31 -2.68
CA ARG A 68 4.78 15.06 -1.90
C ARG A 68 3.40 14.72 -1.34
N ARG A 69 3.03 13.44 -1.40
CA ARG A 69 1.79 12.94 -0.80
C ARG A 69 1.93 12.87 0.70
N ILE A 70 0.85 13.24 1.40
CA ILE A 70 0.79 13.23 2.85
C ILE A 70 -0.03 12.06 3.39
N THR A 71 -0.77 11.34 2.55
CA THR A 71 -1.67 10.25 2.97
C THR A 71 -1.57 9.09 2.00
N GLY A 72 -1.92 7.91 2.50
CA GLY A 72 -1.91 6.68 1.73
C GLY A 72 -0.52 6.06 1.61
N TYR A 73 -0.38 5.23 0.60
CA TYR A 73 0.79 4.44 0.31
C TYR A 73 1.22 4.62 -1.14
N TYR A 74 2.52 4.52 -1.39
CA TYR A 74 3.06 4.53 -2.73
C TYR A 74 3.80 3.23 -3.04
N LEU A 75 3.71 2.80 -4.29
CA LEU A 75 4.36 1.59 -4.78
C LEU A 75 5.88 1.74 -4.69
N THR A 76 6.53 0.80 -4.01
CA THR A 76 8.00 0.74 -3.87
C THR A 76 8.60 -0.50 -4.53
N GLY A 77 7.80 -1.52 -4.81
CA GLY A 77 8.28 -2.71 -5.49
C GLY A 77 7.21 -3.78 -5.71
N THR A 78 7.67 -4.94 -6.15
CA THR A 78 6.87 -6.16 -6.28
C THR A 78 7.71 -7.34 -5.82
N LEU A 79 7.10 -8.29 -5.11
CA LEU A 79 7.79 -9.54 -4.77
C LEU A 79 8.03 -10.35 -6.05
N ARG A 80 9.29 -10.73 -6.30
CA ARG A 80 9.66 -11.62 -7.42
C ARG A 80 9.22 -13.05 -7.11
N ARG A 81 8.85 -13.82 -8.15
CA ARG A 81 8.46 -15.24 -8.03
C ARG A 81 9.65 -16.08 -7.61
#